data_AF-Q12Z43-F1
#
_entry.id   AF-Q12Z43-F1
#
_cell.length_a   1.000
_cell.length_b   1.000
_cell.length_c   1.000
_cell.angle_alpha   90.00
_cell.angle_beta   90.00
_cell.angle_gamma   90.00
#
_symmetry.space_group_name_H-M   'P 1'
#
loop_
_entity.id
_entity.type
_entity.pdbx_description
1 polymer ?
#
loop_
_entity_poly.entity_id
_entity_poly.type
_entity_poly.pdbx_seq_one_letter_code
_entity_poly.pdbx_strand_id
1 'polypeptide(L)'
;MPIGNIAAKDITVDDDGFAKFMSIDEAVKYSKTGDTIIVYPGTYFENVDVYKEITLVSYSGDPNDTIIQTLGPDAHVLHVTEDNVTISGFTIIGASTSKYDSGSGIYLDEVVNAFISNNIITKNNAGVILVRSENNTLVNNVAYMNRNGISIGDSDHNVLNNNTVKQNKFNGIVLGYSDNNSLINNNASSNYDSGIRLESSNDNELIVNVVNSNRYGFEFKSSFNNTLSDNTVNSNSAVGIYFKDSANNKVEGNLLSKNLKNIHEDSDRSDKNHIYDNEINDSTIGNILFIISSFFVIVLVAVFRVLKDKINTKKLLISLIASLFVSALIIFTAVIFFTNETFRTIAGGYWSYLEIPVMFMIPATPLIYGWITRDKIGSIVVGIIPWFGFMMSIAIMSGSIYDFFSPIKFIELIFYYGIYSIVGGLAGYFASKRKIEYLLIAIVLAMGWITIFLSGID
;
A
#
# COMPACT_ATOMS: atom_id res chain seq x y z
N MET A 1 -41.17 -49.26 -13.16
CA MET A 1 -41.81 -47.93 -13.17
C MET A 1 -40.73 -46.95 -13.61
N PRO A 2 -40.96 -46.09 -14.62
CA PRO A 2 -39.94 -45.10 -14.97
C PRO A 2 -39.85 -44.12 -13.80
N ILE A 3 -38.65 -43.96 -13.24
CA ILE A 3 -38.32 -42.86 -12.34
C ILE A 3 -38.41 -41.62 -13.23
N GLY A 4 -39.56 -40.96 -13.21
CA GLY A 4 -39.78 -39.74 -13.96
C GLY A 4 -38.74 -38.74 -13.51
N ASN A 5 -37.89 -38.34 -14.44
CA ASN A 5 -36.99 -37.21 -14.27
C ASN A 5 -37.89 -36.00 -14.00
N ILE A 6 -38.05 -35.60 -12.74
CA ILE A 6 -38.85 -34.42 -12.39
C ILE A 6 -37.98 -33.25 -12.80
N ALA A 7 -38.32 -32.62 -13.93
CA ALA A 7 -37.63 -31.41 -14.36
C ALA A 7 -37.69 -30.35 -13.25
N ALA A 8 -36.56 -29.71 -13.01
CA ALA A 8 -36.43 -28.54 -12.15
C ALA A 8 -37.55 -27.52 -12.44
N LYS A 9 -38.12 -26.94 -11.38
CA LYS A 9 -39.21 -25.98 -11.47
C LYS A 9 -38.85 -24.66 -10.79
N ASP A 10 -39.44 -23.60 -11.32
CA ASP A 10 -39.43 -22.28 -10.70
C ASP A 10 -40.53 -22.20 -9.62
N ILE A 11 -40.14 -21.75 -8.43
CA ILE A 11 -40.98 -21.51 -7.27
C ILE A 11 -40.86 -20.03 -6.91
N THR A 12 -41.97 -19.32 -6.88
CA THR A 12 -41.97 -17.87 -6.61
C THR A 12 -42.30 -17.55 -5.16
N VAL A 13 -41.61 -16.55 -4.60
CA VAL A 13 -41.82 -16.00 -3.26
C VAL A 13 -41.99 -14.48 -3.36
N ASP A 14 -42.98 -13.91 -2.68
CA ASP A 14 -43.27 -12.48 -2.67
C ASP A 14 -43.86 -12.06 -1.31
N ASP A 15 -43.48 -10.89 -0.80
CA ASP A 15 -43.90 -10.40 0.52
C ASP A 15 -45.29 -9.73 0.52
N ASP A 16 -45.85 -9.48 -0.68
CA ASP A 16 -47.16 -8.86 -0.88
C ASP A 16 -48.31 -9.86 -1.18
N GLY A 17 -47.97 -11.15 -1.34
CA GLY A 17 -48.92 -12.25 -1.51
C GLY A 17 -49.35 -12.57 -2.96
N PHE A 18 -48.75 -11.97 -3.99
CA PHE A 18 -49.04 -12.36 -5.39
C PHE A 18 -48.29 -13.60 -5.87
N ALA A 19 -47.21 -13.99 -5.20
CA ALA A 19 -46.50 -15.23 -5.47
C ALA A 19 -47.10 -16.44 -4.74
N LYS A 20 -46.54 -17.61 -5.03
CA LYS A 20 -47.02 -18.88 -4.46
C LYS A 20 -46.76 -19.00 -2.96
N PHE A 21 -45.65 -18.44 -2.50
CA PHE A 21 -45.23 -18.44 -1.10
C PHE A 21 -44.97 -17.02 -0.64
N MET A 22 -45.18 -16.75 0.65
CA MET A 22 -44.80 -15.50 1.30
C MET A 22 -43.53 -15.62 2.15
N SER A 23 -43.02 -16.84 2.32
CA SER A 23 -41.80 -17.16 3.06
C SER A 23 -40.85 -17.98 2.18
N ILE A 24 -39.58 -17.60 2.21
CA ILE A 24 -38.51 -18.34 1.55
C ILE A 24 -38.34 -19.71 2.20
N ASP A 25 -38.41 -19.79 3.53
CA ASP A 25 -38.31 -21.07 4.25
C ASP A 25 -39.44 -22.05 3.89
N GLU A 26 -40.68 -21.57 3.70
CA GLU A 26 -41.77 -22.40 3.19
C GLU A 26 -41.54 -22.87 1.75
N ALA A 27 -40.98 -22.01 0.89
CA ALA A 27 -40.62 -22.37 -0.46
C ALA A 27 -39.51 -23.45 -0.49
N VAL A 28 -38.51 -23.37 0.39
CA VAL A 28 -37.47 -24.39 0.56
C VAL A 28 -38.07 -25.71 1.03
N LYS A 29 -39.00 -25.70 1.98
CA LYS A 29 -39.70 -26.92 2.42
C LYS A 29 -40.50 -27.57 1.29
N TYR A 30 -41.11 -26.77 0.43
CA TYR A 30 -41.88 -27.25 -0.71
C TYR A 30 -41.02 -27.77 -1.88
N SER A 31 -39.84 -27.19 -2.09
CA SER A 31 -38.98 -27.47 -3.24
C SER A 31 -38.49 -28.92 -3.29
N LYS A 32 -38.02 -29.32 -4.46
CA LYS A 32 -37.30 -30.57 -4.73
C LYS A 32 -35.89 -30.26 -5.18
N THR A 33 -35.01 -31.26 -5.12
CA THR A 33 -33.66 -31.18 -5.66
C THR A 33 -33.66 -30.65 -7.09
N GLY A 34 -32.84 -29.63 -7.33
CA GLY A 34 -32.68 -28.94 -8.60
C GLY A 34 -33.67 -27.80 -8.87
N ASP A 35 -34.67 -27.57 -8.01
CA ASP A 35 -35.63 -26.48 -8.20
C ASP A 35 -34.97 -25.10 -7.99
N THR A 36 -35.55 -24.09 -8.65
CA THR A 36 -35.16 -22.68 -8.50
C THR A 36 -36.21 -21.95 -7.67
N ILE A 37 -35.80 -21.30 -6.58
CA ILE A 37 -36.61 -20.38 -5.79
C ILE A 37 -36.28 -18.95 -6.22
N ILE A 38 -37.28 -18.28 -6.78
CA ILE A 38 -37.20 -16.90 -7.29
C ILE A 38 -37.93 -16.00 -6.31
N VAL A 39 -37.20 -15.08 -5.68
CA VAL A 39 -37.70 -14.19 -4.62
C VAL A 39 -37.89 -12.78 -5.17
N TYR A 40 -39.11 -12.27 -5.15
CA TYR A 40 -39.42 -10.92 -5.60
C TYR A 40 -38.92 -9.85 -4.61
N PRO A 41 -38.69 -8.60 -5.08
CA PRO A 41 -38.25 -7.50 -4.23
C PRO A 41 -39.15 -7.32 -3.00
N GLY A 42 -38.54 -7.17 -1.83
CA GLY A 42 -39.24 -7.20 -0.56
C GLY A 42 -38.32 -7.34 0.64
N THR A 43 -38.89 -7.30 1.84
CA THR A 43 -38.16 -7.59 3.08
C THR A 43 -38.73 -8.80 3.79
N TYR A 44 -37.93 -9.86 3.83
CA TYR A 44 -38.27 -11.16 4.38
C TYR A 44 -37.64 -11.32 5.75
N PHE A 45 -38.48 -11.37 6.79
CA PHE A 45 -38.05 -11.56 8.17
C PHE A 45 -38.06 -13.04 8.50
N GLU A 46 -36.95 -13.72 8.28
CA GLU A 46 -36.85 -15.17 8.45
C GLU A 46 -35.40 -15.65 8.66
N ASN A 47 -35.29 -16.87 9.17
CA ASN A 47 -34.07 -17.68 9.18
C ASN A 47 -34.33 -18.86 8.27
N VAL A 48 -33.49 -19.06 7.26
CA VAL A 48 -33.75 -20.05 6.21
C VAL A 48 -32.69 -21.15 6.29
N ASP A 49 -33.13 -22.37 6.57
CA ASP A 49 -32.31 -23.58 6.48
C ASP A 49 -32.39 -24.13 5.05
N VAL A 50 -31.27 -24.13 4.33
CA VAL A 50 -31.12 -24.64 2.97
C VAL A 50 -30.47 -26.03 3.02
N TYR A 51 -31.32 -27.04 3.16
CA TYR A 51 -30.96 -28.47 3.28
C TYR A 51 -31.35 -29.29 2.04
N LYS A 52 -31.51 -28.62 0.89
CA LYS A 52 -31.80 -29.23 -0.41
C LYS A 52 -30.98 -28.54 -1.48
N GLU A 53 -30.49 -29.29 -2.46
CA GLU A 53 -29.83 -28.75 -3.65
C GLU A 53 -30.84 -27.89 -4.42
N ILE A 54 -30.71 -26.58 -4.31
CA ILE A 54 -31.60 -25.60 -4.92
C ILE A 54 -30.82 -24.39 -5.43
N THR A 55 -31.45 -23.66 -6.34
CA THR A 55 -31.01 -22.32 -6.73
C THR A 55 -31.91 -21.28 -6.08
N LEU A 56 -31.41 -20.54 -5.09
CA LEU A 56 -32.10 -19.43 -4.42
C LEU A 56 -31.60 -18.10 -5.01
N VAL A 57 -32.48 -17.37 -5.69
CA VAL A 57 -32.11 -16.12 -6.40
C VAL A 57 -33.15 -15.03 -6.22
N SER A 58 -32.71 -13.77 -6.15
CA SER A 58 -33.62 -12.65 -6.29
C SER A 58 -34.09 -12.51 -7.74
N TYR A 59 -35.34 -12.07 -7.92
CA TYR A 59 -35.96 -11.90 -9.22
C TYR A 59 -35.28 -10.79 -10.04
N SER A 60 -34.94 -9.67 -9.39
CA SER A 60 -34.32 -8.50 -10.03
C SER A 60 -32.84 -8.74 -10.35
N GLY A 61 -32.16 -9.60 -9.59
CA GLY A 61 -30.71 -9.72 -9.55
C GLY A 61 -29.99 -8.54 -8.90
N ASP A 62 -30.72 -7.51 -8.45
CA ASP A 62 -30.18 -6.37 -7.70
C ASP A 62 -30.28 -6.67 -6.20
N PRO A 63 -29.15 -6.89 -5.49
CA PRO A 63 -29.19 -7.18 -4.07
C PRO A 63 -29.82 -6.07 -3.21
N ASN A 64 -29.98 -4.85 -3.71
CA ASN A 64 -30.52 -3.75 -2.90
C ASN A 64 -32.04 -3.81 -2.67
N ASP A 65 -32.78 -4.61 -3.44
CA ASP A 65 -34.25 -4.61 -3.40
C ASP A 65 -34.86 -5.87 -2.76
N THR A 66 -34.06 -6.92 -2.54
CA THR A 66 -34.50 -8.17 -1.94
C THR A 66 -33.70 -8.45 -0.67
N ILE A 67 -34.31 -8.19 0.49
CA ILE A 67 -33.66 -8.20 1.79
C ILE A 67 -34.12 -9.42 2.59
N ILE A 68 -33.16 -10.24 3.04
CA ILE A 68 -33.40 -11.30 4.02
C ILE A 68 -32.82 -10.84 5.35
N GLN A 69 -33.69 -10.70 6.34
CA GLN A 69 -33.33 -10.24 7.67
C GLN A 69 -33.70 -11.31 8.70
N THR A 70 -32.78 -11.63 9.61
CA THR A 70 -33.06 -12.60 10.69
C THR A 70 -34.26 -12.20 11.56
N LEU A 71 -35.03 -13.19 12.04
CA LEU A 71 -36.05 -13.01 13.09
C LEU A 71 -35.42 -12.90 14.49
N GLY A 72 -34.27 -13.54 14.69
CA GLY A 72 -33.58 -13.63 15.96
C GLY A 72 -32.07 -13.45 15.79
N PRO A 73 -31.43 -12.57 16.56
CA PRO A 73 -30.02 -12.21 16.31
C PRO A 73 -29.00 -13.30 16.74
N ASP A 74 -29.47 -14.41 17.31
CA ASP A 74 -28.67 -15.55 17.78
C ASP A 74 -28.58 -16.71 16.75
N ALA A 75 -29.19 -16.56 15.57
CA ALA A 75 -29.21 -17.54 14.49
C ALA A 75 -28.56 -16.98 13.20
N HIS A 76 -28.18 -17.87 12.29
CA HIS A 76 -27.72 -17.50 10.95
C HIS A 76 -28.91 -17.05 10.08
N VAL A 77 -28.74 -16.05 9.20
CA VAL A 77 -29.83 -15.65 8.30
C VAL A 77 -30.10 -16.76 7.29
N LEU A 78 -29.05 -17.22 6.60
CA LEU A 78 -29.06 -18.39 5.73
C LEU A 78 -28.10 -19.43 6.29
N HIS A 79 -28.62 -20.61 6.60
CA HIS A 79 -27.84 -21.76 7.04
C HIS A 79 -27.92 -22.85 5.96
N VAL A 80 -26.79 -23.16 5.34
CA VAL A 80 -26.70 -24.09 4.22
C VAL A 80 -25.97 -25.33 4.68
N THR A 81 -26.60 -26.48 4.47
CA THR A 81 -26.07 -27.80 4.87
C THR A 81 -26.13 -28.80 3.72
N GLU A 82 -26.38 -28.34 2.51
CA GLU A 82 -26.54 -29.19 1.33
C GLU A 82 -25.65 -28.71 0.19
N ASP A 83 -25.14 -29.68 -0.56
CA ASP A 83 -24.22 -29.48 -1.66
C ASP A 83 -24.90 -28.82 -2.88
N ASN A 84 -24.07 -28.27 -3.77
CA ASN A 84 -24.50 -27.73 -5.08
C ASN A 84 -25.59 -26.63 -4.98
N VAL A 85 -25.67 -25.94 -3.83
CA VAL A 85 -26.60 -24.85 -3.60
C VAL A 85 -26.10 -23.57 -4.26
N THR A 86 -27.00 -22.85 -4.95
CA THR A 86 -26.73 -21.50 -5.45
C THR A 86 -27.51 -20.46 -4.66
N ILE A 87 -26.84 -19.39 -4.19
CA ILE A 87 -27.48 -18.25 -3.51
C ILE A 87 -27.00 -16.95 -4.17
N SER A 88 -27.93 -16.17 -4.74
CA SER A 88 -27.54 -14.93 -5.41
C SER A 88 -28.53 -13.77 -5.35
N GLY A 89 -27.99 -12.56 -5.24
CA GLY A 89 -28.73 -11.31 -5.44
C GLY A 89 -29.51 -10.83 -4.23
N PHE A 90 -29.05 -11.11 -3.01
CA PHE A 90 -29.75 -10.71 -1.78
C PHE A 90 -28.95 -9.69 -0.96
N THR A 91 -29.66 -8.82 -0.24
CA THR A 91 -29.12 -8.16 0.95
C THR A 91 -29.43 -9.01 2.19
N ILE A 92 -28.41 -9.38 2.95
CA ILE A 92 -28.51 -10.35 4.07
C ILE A 92 -28.04 -9.69 5.38
N ILE A 93 -28.96 -9.53 6.35
CA ILE A 93 -28.73 -8.68 7.52
C ILE A 93 -29.29 -9.22 8.85
N GLY A 94 -28.76 -8.67 9.95
CA GLY A 94 -29.39 -8.70 11.27
C GLY A 94 -28.91 -9.81 12.22
N ALA A 95 -28.08 -10.75 11.76
CA ALA A 95 -27.51 -11.82 12.60
C ALA A 95 -26.36 -11.31 13.49
N SER A 96 -26.65 -10.31 14.34
CA SER A 96 -25.67 -9.65 15.20
C SER A 96 -26.26 -9.36 16.58
N THR A 97 -25.89 -10.14 17.61
CA THR A 97 -26.00 -9.72 19.02
C THR A 97 -24.66 -9.31 19.61
N SER A 98 -24.73 -8.57 20.72
CA SER A 98 -23.62 -8.38 21.65
C SER A 98 -23.41 -9.56 22.59
N LYS A 99 -24.26 -10.60 22.52
CA LYS A 99 -24.35 -11.65 23.54
C LYS A 99 -23.71 -12.97 23.11
N TYR A 100 -23.76 -13.32 21.82
CA TYR A 100 -23.16 -14.53 21.27
C TYR A 100 -22.44 -14.24 19.95
N ASP A 101 -21.21 -14.73 19.83
CA ASP A 101 -20.31 -14.54 18.68
C ASP A 101 -20.64 -15.48 17.48
N SER A 102 -21.87 -16.01 17.38
CA SER A 102 -22.22 -17.06 16.40
C SER A 102 -23.06 -16.62 15.21
N GLY A 103 -23.82 -15.52 15.31
CA GLY A 103 -24.70 -15.07 14.22
C GLY A 103 -23.95 -14.79 12.92
N SER A 104 -24.42 -15.34 11.80
CA SER A 104 -23.80 -15.15 10.47
C SER A 104 -24.84 -14.78 9.42
N GLY A 105 -24.46 -13.97 8.43
CA GLY A 105 -25.32 -13.73 7.28
C GLY A 105 -25.56 -15.02 6.50
N ILE A 106 -24.48 -15.62 6.01
CA ILE A 106 -24.49 -16.93 5.36
C ILE A 106 -23.55 -17.87 6.12
N TYR A 107 -24.03 -19.06 6.48
CA TYR A 107 -23.23 -20.11 7.12
C TYR A 107 -23.29 -21.38 6.28
N LEU A 108 -22.15 -21.82 5.74
CA LEU A 108 -21.99 -23.10 5.06
C LEU A 108 -21.40 -24.11 6.07
N ASP A 109 -22.13 -25.18 6.36
CA ASP A 109 -21.71 -26.26 7.26
C ASP A 109 -21.57 -27.57 6.48
N GLU A 110 -20.35 -28.08 6.34
CA GLU A 110 -20.06 -29.31 5.61
C GLU A 110 -20.54 -29.30 4.15
N VAL A 111 -20.49 -28.13 3.49
CA VAL A 111 -21.03 -27.95 2.14
C VAL A 111 -19.96 -28.10 1.07
N VAL A 112 -20.30 -28.80 0.00
CA VAL A 112 -19.47 -28.95 -1.20
C VAL A 112 -20.13 -28.29 -2.42
N ASN A 113 -19.32 -27.58 -3.22
CA ASN A 113 -19.74 -26.99 -4.51
C ASN A 113 -20.87 -25.93 -4.42
N ALA A 114 -21.01 -25.21 -3.32
CA ALA A 114 -21.93 -24.07 -3.28
C ALA A 114 -21.42 -22.90 -4.14
N PHE A 115 -22.36 -22.18 -4.76
CA PHE A 115 -22.10 -20.98 -5.53
C PHE A 115 -22.81 -19.78 -4.91
N ILE A 116 -22.05 -18.93 -4.22
CA ILE A 116 -22.56 -17.75 -3.50
C ILE A 116 -22.15 -16.50 -4.25
N SER A 117 -23.10 -15.77 -4.85
CA SER A 117 -22.74 -14.65 -5.71
C SER A 117 -23.59 -13.39 -5.58
N ASN A 118 -22.99 -12.23 -5.83
CA ASN A 118 -23.69 -10.94 -5.95
C ASN A 118 -24.59 -10.61 -4.74
N ASN A 119 -24.19 -11.01 -3.53
CA ASN A 119 -24.93 -10.70 -2.31
C ASN A 119 -24.29 -9.50 -1.58
N ILE A 120 -25.12 -8.69 -0.92
CA ILE A 120 -24.68 -7.67 0.03
C ILE A 120 -24.88 -8.22 1.45
N ILE A 121 -23.81 -8.49 2.18
CA ILE A 121 -23.88 -9.06 3.53
C ILE A 121 -23.39 -8.06 4.57
N THR A 122 -24.30 -7.56 5.42
CA THR A 122 -23.99 -6.47 6.35
C THR A 122 -24.72 -6.54 7.67
N LYS A 123 -24.19 -5.89 8.71
CA LYS A 123 -24.79 -5.85 10.06
C LYS A 123 -25.00 -7.23 10.69
N ASN A 124 -24.08 -8.16 10.40
CA ASN A 124 -24.01 -9.48 11.02
C ASN A 124 -22.77 -9.57 11.90
N ASN A 125 -22.71 -10.58 12.78
CA ASN A 125 -21.48 -10.85 13.51
C ASN A 125 -20.40 -11.40 12.55
N ALA A 126 -20.67 -12.46 11.80
CA ALA A 126 -19.89 -12.78 10.60
C ALA A 126 -20.71 -12.52 9.34
N GLY A 127 -20.09 -12.00 8.28
CA GLY A 127 -20.76 -11.90 6.99
C GLY A 127 -21.04 -13.30 6.42
N VAL A 128 -19.97 -13.99 6.03
CA VAL A 128 -20.03 -15.37 5.55
C VAL A 128 -19.11 -16.25 6.39
N ILE A 129 -19.57 -17.45 6.77
CA ILE A 129 -18.73 -18.48 7.39
C ILE A 129 -18.81 -19.76 6.55
N LEU A 130 -17.65 -20.38 6.31
CA LEU A 130 -17.50 -21.74 5.83
C LEU A 130 -16.88 -22.58 6.96
N VAL A 131 -17.50 -23.70 7.30
CA VAL A 131 -16.96 -24.70 8.24
C VAL A 131 -16.94 -26.05 7.57
N ARG A 132 -15.77 -26.72 7.53
CA ARG A 132 -15.62 -28.06 6.94
C ARG A 132 -16.19 -28.18 5.52
N SER A 133 -16.10 -27.10 4.76
CA SER A 133 -16.76 -26.92 3.47
C SER A 133 -15.72 -26.83 2.36
N GLU A 134 -15.93 -27.54 1.26
CA GLU A 134 -14.93 -27.70 0.19
C GLU A 134 -15.44 -27.30 -1.19
N ASN A 135 -14.53 -26.87 -2.08
CA ASN A 135 -14.86 -26.59 -3.47
C ASN A 135 -15.98 -25.54 -3.68
N ASN A 136 -16.20 -24.66 -2.71
CA ASN A 136 -17.21 -23.61 -2.80
C ASN A 136 -16.66 -22.39 -3.53
N THR A 137 -17.53 -21.67 -4.22
CA THR A 137 -17.18 -20.49 -5.00
C THR A 137 -17.97 -19.27 -4.52
N LEU A 138 -17.26 -18.26 -4.03
CA LEU A 138 -17.80 -16.98 -3.57
C LEU A 138 -17.38 -15.90 -4.57
N VAL A 139 -18.35 -15.29 -5.28
CA VAL A 139 -18.08 -14.36 -6.39
C VAL A 139 -18.85 -13.05 -6.24
N ASN A 140 -18.16 -11.91 -6.40
CA ASN A 140 -18.79 -10.58 -6.43
C ASN A 140 -19.65 -10.25 -5.19
N ASN A 141 -19.38 -10.86 -4.03
CA ASN A 141 -20.11 -10.52 -2.81
C ASN A 141 -19.53 -9.26 -2.16
N VAL A 142 -20.38 -8.50 -1.49
CA VAL A 142 -20.00 -7.30 -0.73
C VAL A 142 -20.28 -7.52 0.74
N ALA A 143 -19.25 -7.86 1.52
CA ALA A 143 -19.33 -8.08 2.96
C ALA A 143 -18.79 -6.86 3.73
N TYR A 144 -19.66 -6.08 4.38
CA TYR A 144 -19.24 -4.86 5.07
C TYR A 144 -20.00 -4.57 6.35
N MET A 145 -19.38 -3.83 7.28
CA MET A 145 -19.96 -3.49 8.60
C MET A 145 -20.40 -4.72 9.42
N ASN A 146 -19.76 -5.87 9.21
CA ASN A 146 -19.89 -7.03 10.08
C ASN A 146 -18.82 -6.97 11.18
N ARG A 147 -18.83 -7.91 12.14
CA ARG A 147 -17.66 -8.06 13.05
C ARG A 147 -16.49 -8.68 12.30
N ASN A 148 -16.69 -9.83 11.66
CA ASN A 148 -15.77 -10.40 10.66
C ASN A 148 -16.45 -10.41 9.28
N GLY A 149 -15.68 -10.18 8.21
CA GLY A 149 -16.20 -10.20 6.85
C GLY A 149 -16.53 -11.62 6.36
N ILE A 150 -15.52 -12.36 5.93
CA ILE A 150 -15.62 -13.75 5.47
C ILE A 150 -14.67 -14.60 6.31
N SER A 151 -15.15 -15.70 6.89
CA SER A 151 -14.35 -16.64 7.68
C SER A 151 -14.42 -18.04 7.07
N ILE A 152 -13.27 -18.66 6.88
CA ILE A 152 -13.09 -19.99 6.30
C ILE A 152 -12.36 -20.83 7.36
N GLY A 153 -13.04 -21.84 7.91
CA GLY A 153 -12.53 -22.68 8.99
C GLY A 153 -12.57 -24.14 8.59
N ASP A 154 -11.43 -24.83 8.72
CA ASP A 154 -11.29 -26.25 8.38
C ASP A 154 -11.81 -26.57 6.96
N SER A 155 -11.63 -25.65 6.00
CA SER A 155 -12.34 -25.63 4.71
C SER A 155 -11.37 -25.42 3.55
N ASP A 156 -11.21 -26.45 2.71
CA ASP A 156 -10.18 -26.49 1.68
C ASP A 156 -10.72 -26.27 0.27
N HIS A 157 -9.84 -25.95 -0.68
CA HIS A 157 -10.17 -25.88 -2.11
C HIS A 157 -11.28 -24.88 -2.49
N ASN A 158 -11.52 -23.84 -1.69
CA ASN A 158 -12.52 -22.82 -1.99
C ASN A 158 -11.94 -21.68 -2.83
N VAL A 159 -12.80 -21.08 -3.66
CA VAL A 159 -12.46 -19.96 -4.55
C VAL A 159 -13.22 -18.70 -4.13
N LEU A 160 -12.49 -17.66 -3.74
CA LEU A 160 -13.01 -16.34 -3.50
C LEU A 160 -12.54 -15.42 -4.62
N ASN A 161 -13.45 -14.95 -5.45
CA ASN A 161 -13.13 -14.13 -6.62
C ASN A 161 -13.93 -12.82 -6.63
N ASN A 162 -13.26 -11.68 -6.83
CA ASN A 162 -13.91 -10.37 -6.99
C ASN A 162 -14.79 -9.93 -5.80
N ASN A 163 -14.56 -10.44 -4.58
CA ASN A 163 -15.35 -10.04 -3.42
C ASN A 163 -14.83 -8.72 -2.83
N THR A 164 -15.75 -7.88 -2.35
CA THR A 164 -15.42 -6.65 -1.60
C THR A 164 -15.73 -6.85 -0.12
N VAL A 165 -14.68 -6.94 0.70
CA VAL A 165 -14.76 -7.24 2.13
C VAL A 165 -14.17 -6.08 2.95
N LYS A 166 -15.00 -5.13 3.38
CA LYS A 166 -14.52 -3.83 3.89
C LYS A 166 -15.23 -3.35 5.13
N GLN A 167 -14.58 -2.47 5.91
CA GLN A 167 -15.20 -1.78 7.04
C GLN A 167 -15.80 -2.74 8.09
N ASN A 168 -15.22 -3.95 8.22
CA ASN A 168 -15.59 -4.87 9.28
C ASN A 168 -14.86 -4.49 10.58
N LYS A 169 -15.51 -4.74 11.72
CA LYS A 169 -15.03 -4.31 13.05
C LYS A 169 -13.79 -5.08 13.52
N PHE A 170 -13.43 -6.15 12.83
CA PHE A 170 -12.24 -6.94 13.08
C PHE A 170 -11.55 -7.28 11.76
N ASN A 171 -11.57 -8.54 11.31
CA ASN A 171 -10.88 -8.94 10.08
C ASN A 171 -11.77 -8.83 8.84
N GLY A 172 -11.13 -8.66 7.68
CA GLY A 172 -11.76 -8.81 6.37
C GLY A 172 -12.03 -10.27 6.06
N ILE A 173 -11.01 -10.98 5.58
CA ILE A 173 -11.04 -12.40 5.24
C ILE A 173 -10.12 -13.18 6.19
N VAL A 174 -10.61 -14.28 6.77
CA VAL A 174 -9.82 -15.14 7.67
C VAL A 174 -9.88 -16.58 7.19
N LEU A 175 -8.72 -17.23 7.08
CA LEU A 175 -8.57 -18.67 6.86
C LEU A 175 -7.94 -19.27 8.11
N GLY A 176 -8.58 -20.30 8.67
CA GLY A 176 -8.09 -21.05 9.82
C GLY A 176 -8.09 -22.54 9.52
N TYR A 177 -6.94 -23.20 9.60
CA TYR A 177 -6.79 -24.62 9.24
C TYR A 177 -7.36 -24.95 7.85
N SER A 178 -7.16 -24.06 6.88
CA SER A 178 -7.84 -24.10 5.57
C SER A 178 -6.81 -24.00 4.45
N ASP A 179 -6.55 -25.13 3.80
CA ASP A 179 -5.48 -25.29 2.83
C ASP A 179 -6.01 -25.23 1.38
N ASN A 180 -5.12 -24.96 0.43
CA ASN A 180 -5.41 -25.03 -1.02
C ASN A 180 -6.56 -24.10 -1.49
N ASN A 181 -6.80 -22.97 -0.81
CA ASN A 181 -7.80 -21.99 -1.23
C ASN A 181 -7.20 -20.94 -2.17
N SER A 182 -8.04 -20.39 -3.05
CA SER A 182 -7.66 -19.38 -4.03
C SER A 182 -8.46 -18.09 -3.84
N LEU A 183 -7.79 -17.02 -3.42
CA LEU A 183 -8.35 -15.68 -3.27
C LEU A 183 -7.80 -14.80 -4.39
N ILE A 184 -8.64 -14.51 -5.38
CA ILE A 184 -8.28 -13.76 -6.58
C ILE A 184 -9.06 -12.44 -6.67
N ASN A 185 -8.35 -11.34 -6.91
CA ASN A 185 -8.95 -10.02 -7.16
C ASN A 185 -9.98 -9.56 -6.10
N ASN A 186 -9.76 -9.92 -4.83
CA ASN A 186 -10.62 -9.47 -3.74
C ASN A 186 -10.13 -8.12 -3.19
N ASN A 187 -11.06 -7.30 -2.71
CA ASN A 187 -10.77 -6.04 -2.03
C ASN A 187 -11.06 -6.18 -0.53
N ALA A 188 -10.02 -6.41 0.27
CA ALA A 188 -10.09 -6.60 1.72
C ALA A 188 -9.61 -5.35 2.50
N SER A 189 -10.17 -4.19 2.18
CA SER A 189 -9.69 -2.89 2.68
C SER A 189 -10.49 -2.32 3.86
N SER A 190 -9.84 -1.48 4.68
CA SER A 190 -10.48 -0.72 5.76
C SER A 190 -11.15 -1.59 6.83
N ASN A 191 -10.65 -2.79 7.06
CA ASN A 191 -11.02 -3.62 8.20
C ASN A 191 -10.15 -3.23 9.41
N TYR A 192 -10.71 -3.33 10.61
CA TYR A 192 -10.07 -2.79 11.81
C TYR A 192 -8.72 -3.45 12.13
N ASP A 193 -8.61 -4.77 11.93
CA ASP A 193 -7.42 -5.54 12.27
C ASP A 193 -6.70 -6.01 11.00
N SER A 194 -6.91 -7.24 10.54
CA SER A 194 -6.25 -7.75 9.32
C SER A 194 -7.16 -7.67 8.11
N GLY A 195 -6.61 -7.27 6.97
CA GLY A 195 -7.31 -7.35 5.69
C GLY A 195 -7.56 -8.81 5.32
N ILE A 196 -6.47 -9.58 5.20
CA ILE A 196 -6.51 -11.03 4.97
C ILE A 196 -5.59 -11.72 5.99
N ARG A 197 -6.13 -12.66 6.77
CA ARG A 197 -5.40 -13.43 7.77
C ARG A 197 -5.43 -14.92 7.47
N LEU A 198 -4.27 -15.57 7.54
CA LEU A 198 -4.11 -17.02 7.47
C LEU A 198 -3.54 -17.53 8.80
N GLU A 199 -4.19 -18.55 9.36
CA GLU A 199 -3.79 -19.21 10.60
C GLU A 199 -3.74 -20.72 10.37
N SER A 200 -2.56 -21.32 10.50
CA SER A 200 -2.32 -22.74 10.20
C SER A 200 -2.88 -23.17 8.84
N SER A 201 -2.75 -22.30 7.82
CA SER A 201 -3.38 -22.46 6.50
C SER A 201 -2.29 -22.42 5.41
N ASN A 202 -2.19 -23.48 4.63
CA ASN A 202 -1.06 -23.78 3.77
C ASN A 202 -1.48 -23.85 2.30
N ASP A 203 -0.49 -23.69 1.41
CA ASP A 203 -0.66 -23.92 -0.02
C ASP A 203 -1.79 -23.08 -0.64
N ASN A 204 -2.07 -21.89 -0.09
CA ASN A 204 -3.10 -20.98 -0.60
C ASN A 204 -2.52 -20.00 -1.62
N GLU A 205 -3.37 -19.61 -2.58
CA GLU A 205 -3.05 -18.62 -3.62
C GLU A 205 -3.77 -17.29 -3.33
N LEU A 206 -3.00 -16.21 -3.21
CA LEU A 206 -3.45 -14.87 -2.90
C LEU A 206 -3.00 -13.94 -4.03
N ILE A 207 -3.84 -13.76 -5.05
CA ILE A 207 -3.46 -13.17 -6.34
C ILE A 207 -4.26 -11.90 -6.64
N VAL A 208 -3.59 -10.80 -6.99
CA VAL A 208 -4.21 -9.54 -7.45
C VAL A 208 -5.21 -8.94 -6.44
N ASN A 209 -5.06 -9.24 -5.14
CA ASN A 209 -5.91 -8.68 -4.11
C ASN A 209 -5.51 -7.24 -3.75
N VAL A 210 -6.49 -6.45 -3.34
CA VAL A 210 -6.32 -5.09 -2.83
C VAL A 210 -6.54 -5.10 -1.31
N VAL A 211 -5.48 -4.86 -0.54
CA VAL A 211 -5.49 -5.03 0.92
C VAL A 211 -4.95 -3.77 1.59
N ASN A 212 -5.83 -2.76 1.68
CA ASN A 212 -5.43 -1.41 2.07
C ASN A 212 -6.07 -0.92 3.37
N SER A 213 -5.41 0.01 4.05
CA SER A 213 -5.99 0.76 5.18
C SER A 213 -6.48 -0.12 6.33
N ASN A 214 -5.84 -1.27 6.55
CA ASN A 214 -6.08 -2.14 7.71
C ASN A 214 -5.01 -1.87 8.79
N ARG A 215 -5.04 -2.60 9.91
CA ARG A 215 -3.86 -2.67 10.80
C ARG A 215 -2.77 -3.50 10.16
N TYR A 216 -3.07 -4.74 9.82
CA TYR A 216 -2.20 -5.60 9.03
C TYR A 216 -2.82 -5.82 7.65
N GLY A 217 -2.03 -5.74 6.58
CA GLY A 217 -2.53 -6.07 5.25
C GLY A 217 -2.81 -7.58 5.16
N PHE A 218 -1.76 -8.33 4.89
CA PHE A 218 -1.71 -9.78 5.02
C PHE A 218 -1.04 -10.18 6.34
N GLU A 219 -1.62 -11.13 7.05
CA GLU A 219 -1.04 -11.71 8.27
C GLU A 219 -1.05 -13.23 8.21
N PHE A 220 0.13 -13.84 8.34
CA PHE A 220 0.34 -15.28 8.34
C PHE A 220 0.80 -15.73 9.72
N LYS A 221 0.13 -16.76 10.26
CA LYS A 221 0.48 -17.42 11.53
C LYS A 221 0.61 -18.91 11.29
N SER A 222 1.79 -19.47 11.53
CA SER A 222 2.03 -20.91 11.33
C SER A 222 1.58 -21.41 9.95
N SER A 223 1.72 -20.58 8.91
CA SER A 223 1.15 -20.80 7.59
C SER A 223 2.26 -20.91 6.55
N PHE A 224 2.28 -22.01 5.79
CA PHE A 224 3.43 -22.40 4.98
C PHE A 224 3.06 -22.52 3.50
N ASN A 225 4.06 -22.37 2.62
CA ASN A 225 3.93 -22.61 1.18
C ASN A 225 2.84 -21.78 0.46
N ASN A 226 2.42 -20.64 1.02
CA ASN A 226 1.43 -19.79 0.35
C ASN A 226 2.09 -18.90 -0.71
N THR A 227 1.33 -18.57 -1.75
CA THR A 227 1.78 -17.67 -2.83
C THR A 227 1.02 -16.36 -2.81
N LEU A 228 1.76 -15.25 -2.75
CA LEU A 228 1.25 -13.89 -2.88
C LEU A 228 1.82 -13.28 -4.15
N SER A 229 0.97 -13.06 -5.15
CA SER A 229 1.39 -12.42 -6.40
C SER A 229 0.52 -11.24 -6.81
N ASP A 230 1.17 -10.18 -7.31
CA ASP A 230 0.51 -9.02 -7.93
C ASP A 230 -0.50 -8.29 -7.03
N ASN A 231 -0.39 -8.42 -5.71
CA ASN A 231 -1.29 -7.77 -4.77
C ASN A 231 -0.92 -6.29 -4.58
N THR A 232 -1.92 -5.45 -4.32
CA THR A 232 -1.73 -4.06 -3.87
C THR A 232 -1.94 -4.00 -2.35
N VAL A 233 -0.88 -3.66 -1.62
CA VAL A 233 -0.86 -3.62 -0.15
C VAL A 233 -0.45 -2.22 0.31
N ASN A 234 -1.43 -1.38 0.66
CA ASN A 234 -1.15 0.02 0.95
C ASN A 234 -1.80 0.60 2.22
N SER A 235 -1.15 1.61 2.78
CA SER A 235 -1.68 2.42 3.89
C SER A 235 -2.10 1.59 5.12
N ASN A 236 -1.53 0.41 5.32
CA ASN A 236 -1.80 -0.38 6.52
C ASN A 236 -1.05 0.22 7.71
N SER A 237 -1.77 0.47 8.81
CA SER A 237 -1.27 1.24 9.95
C SER A 237 -0.19 0.52 10.77
N ALA A 238 -0.01 -0.78 10.56
CA ALA A 238 1.14 -1.56 11.02
C ALA A 238 1.87 -2.19 9.82
N VAL A 239 1.83 -3.50 9.67
CA VAL A 239 2.63 -4.20 8.65
C VAL A 239 1.78 -4.51 7.41
N GLY A 240 2.32 -4.28 6.22
CA GLY A 240 1.71 -4.67 4.96
C GLY A 240 1.58 -6.20 4.83
N ILE A 241 2.68 -6.93 4.94
CA ILE A 241 2.75 -8.40 4.95
C ILE A 241 3.52 -8.84 6.19
N TYR A 242 2.83 -9.52 7.11
CA TYR A 242 3.40 -10.01 8.36
C TYR A 242 3.44 -11.54 8.40
N PHE A 243 4.63 -12.10 8.60
CA PHE A 243 4.84 -13.54 8.78
C PHE A 243 5.23 -13.82 10.24
N LYS A 244 4.48 -14.71 10.89
CA LYS A 244 4.80 -15.21 12.22
C LYS A 244 4.84 -16.73 12.19
N ASP A 245 5.99 -17.30 12.55
CA ASP A 245 6.25 -18.74 12.48
C ASP A 245 5.85 -19.36 11.12
N SER A 246 6.04 -18.60 10.02
CA SER A 246 5.50 -18.90 8.69
C SER A 246 6.62 -18.89 7.65
N ALA A 247 6.86 -20.06 7.05
CA ALA A 247 8.02 -20.33 6.21
C ALA A 247 7.65 -20.81 4.80
N ASN A 248 8.62 -20.75 3.88
CA ASN A 248 8.48 -21.18 2.48
C ASN A 248 7.36 -20.49 1.70
N ASN A 249 6.92 -19.30 2.12
CA ASN A 249 5.93 -18.53 1.37
C ASN A 249 6.61 -17.78 0.21
N LYS A 250 5.91 -17.65 -0.91
CA LYS A 250 6.37 -16.94 -2.11
C LYS A 250 5.69 -15.58 -2.21
N VAL A 251 6.45 -14.51 -2.30
CA VAL A 251 5.94 -13.13 -2.38
C VAL A 251 6.58 -12.44 -3.58
N GLU A 252 5.83 -12.28 -4.67
CA GLU A 252 6.33 -11.73 -5.95
C GLU A 252 5.39 -10.71 -6.60
N GLY A 253 5.92 -9.72 -7.32
CA GLY A 253 5.10 -8.79 -8.11
C GLY A 253 4.17 -7.86 -7.30
N ASN A 254 4.26 -7.85 -5.97
CA ASN A 254 3.34 -7.08 -5.13
C ASN A 254 3.76 -5.60 -5.08
N LEU A 255 2.76 -4.70 -5.06
CA LEU A 255 2.93 -3.27 -4.85
C LEU A 255 2.68 -2.93 -3.38
N LEU A 256 3.72 -2.60 -2.63
CA LEU A 256 3.65 -2.23 -1.21
C LEU A 256 3.96 -0.74 -1.03
N SER A 257 3.07 0.01 -0.39
CA SER A 257 3.28 1.45 -0.17
C SER A 257 2.52 2.01 1.03
N LYS A 258 3.09 3.02 1.69
CA LYS A 258 2.49 3.74 2.82
C LYS A 258 2.12 2.86 4.00
N ASN A 259 2.70 1.66 4.13
CA ASN A 259 2.54 0.84 5.33
C ASN A 259 3.53 1.31 6.41
N LEU A 260 3.27 1.11 7.71
CA LEU A 260 4.29 1.43 8.73
C LEU A 260 5.54 0.57 8.54
N LYS A 261 5.36 -0.70 8.13
CA LYS A 261 6.40 -1.57 7.57
C LYS A 261 5.79 -2.34 6.40
N ASN A 262 6.48 -2.49 5.28
CA ASN A 262 5.92 -3.26 4.15
C ASN A 262 5.90 -4.75 4.42
N ILE A 263 7.03 -5.32 4.81
CA ILE A 263 7.15 -6.75 5.10
C ILE A 263 7.87 -6.91 6.44
N HIS A 264 7.37 -7.82 7.28
CA HIS A 264 8.02 -8.19 8.54
C HIS A 264 7.89 -9.69 8.78
N GLU A 265 9.03 -10.34 9.00
CA GLU A 265 9.13 -11.74 9.41
C GLU A 265 9.52 -11.78 10.90
N ASP A 266 8.71 -12.48 11.71
CA ASP A 266 8.88 -12.63 13.16
C ASP A 266 9.23 -14.10 13.49
N SER A 267 10.24 -14.29 14.32
CA SER A 267 10.85 -15.56 14.75
C SER A 267 11.84 -16.24 13.79
N ASP A 268 12.68 -17.11 14.36
CA ASP A 268 13.61 -18.00 13.64
C ASP A 268 12.88 -19.05 12.76
N ARG A 269 11.57 -19.22 12.95
CA ARG A 269 10.74 -20.20 12.21
C ARG A 269 10.01 -19.60 11.01
N SER A 270 10.18 -18.30 10.75
CA SER A 270 9.70 -17.67 9.52
C SER A 270 10.79 -17.68 8.43
N ASP A 271 11.59 -18.75 8.35
CA ASP A 271 12.71 -18.83 7.42
C ASP A 271 12.27 -19.18 5.99
N LYS A 272 13.16 -18.92 5.01
CA LYS A 272 13.00 -19.35 3.61
C LYS A 272 11.76 -18.80 2.90
N ASN A 273 11.20 -17.67 3.34
CA ASN A 273 10.25 -16.96 2.50
C ASN A 273 10.99 -16.39 1.27
N HIS A 274 10.43 -16.63 0.08
CA HIS A 274 10.99 -16.22 -1.20
C HIS A 274 10.36 -14.90 -1.63
N ILE A 275 11.04 -13.80 -1.32
CA ILE A 275 10.55 -12.44 -1.54
C ILE A 275 11.38 -11.75 -2.62
N TYR A 276 10.80 -11.52 -3.80
CA TYR A 276 11.49 -10.94 -4.94
C TYR A 276 10.53 -10.17 -5.85
N ASP A 277 11.03 -9.29 -6.72
CA ASP A 277 10.24 -8.54 -7.71
C ASP A 277 9.01 -7.78 -7.16
N ASN A 278 9.09 -7.31 -5.91
CA ASN A 278 8.03 -6.48 -5.31
C ASN A 278 8.38 -4.99 -5.44
N GLU A 279 7.40 -4.16 -5.83
CA GLU A 279 7.55 -2.71 -5.89
C GLU A 279 7.24 -2.11 -4.51
N ILE A 280 8.25 -1.51 -3.87
CA ILE A 280 8.07 -0.82 -2.59
C ILE A 280 8.10 0.70 -2.82
N ASN A 281 6.93 1.34 -2.75
CA ASN A 281 6.74 2.77 -2.98
C ASN A 281 6.30 3.49 -1.69
N ASP A 282 7.11 3.40 -0.65
CA ASP A 282 6.87 4.03 0.66
C ASP A 282 7.23 5.51 0.73
N SER A 283 7.53 6.14 -0.40
CA SER A 283 8.32 7.34 -0.36
C SER A 283 7.46 8.59 -0.07
N THR A 284 7.43 8.97 1.22
CA THR A 284 7.29 10.36 1.69
C THR A 284 8.23 11.29 0.90
N ILE A 285 9.34 10.73 0.39
CA ILE A 285 10.34 11.37 -0.47
C ILE A 285 9.72 11.94 -1.75
N GLY A 286 8.81 11.25 -2.45
CA GLY A 286 8.17 11.76 -3.67
C GLY A 286 7.32 13.02 -3.42
N ASN A 287 6.56 13.02 -2.31
CA ASN A 287 5.74 14.16 -1.90
C ASN A 287 6.60 15.33 -1.36
N ILE A 288 7.67 15.02 -0.65
CA ILE A 288 8.67 16.00 -0.18
C ILE A 288 9.41 16.62 -1.37
N LEU A 289 9.80 15.84 -2.40
CA LEU A 289 10.43 16.35 -3.63
C LEU A 289 9.52 17.35 -4.35
N PHE A 290 8.21 17.07 -4.42
CA PHE A 290 7.23 17.95 -5.04
C PHE A 290 7.06 19.27 -4.27
N ILE A 291 6.95 19.22 -2.93
CA ILE A 291 6.88 20.41 -2.07
C ILE A 291 8.17 21.23 -2.14
N ILE A 292 9.34 20.57 -2.12
CA ILE A 292 10.65 21.21 -2.20
C ILE A 292 10.87 21.86 -3.58
N SER A 293 10.49 21.20 -4.68
CA SER A 293 10.56 21.81 -6.01
C SER A 293 9.67 23.06 -6.12
N SER A 294 8.51 23.04 -5.47
CA SER A 294 7.55 24.16 -5.44
C SER A 294 8.10 25.32 -4.59
N PHE A 295 8.72 25.03 -3.43
CA PHE A 295 9.37 26.03 -2.59
C PHE A 295 10.61 26.64 -3.25
N PHE A 296 11.42 25.82 -3.94
CA PHE A 296 12.60 26.27 -4.67
C PHE A 296 12.25 27.24 -5.81
N VAL A 297 11.15 26.97 -6.54
CA VAL A 297 10.60 27.89 -7.55
C VAL A 297 10.15 29.20 -6.93
N ILE A 298 9.50 29.18 -5.75
CA ILE A 298 9.07 30.40 -5.04
C ILE A 298 10.26 31.26 -4.60
N VAL A 299 11.30 30.64 -4.04
CA VAL A 299 12.53 31.34 -3.64
C VAL A 299 13.25 31.91 -4.87
N LEU A 300 13.32 31.17 -5.97
CA LEU A 300 13.85 31.65 -7.26
C LEU A 300 13.10 32.86 -7.78
N VAL A 301 11.77 32.85 -7.71
CA VAL A 301 10.92 33.98 -8.13
C VAL A 301 11.12 35.19 -7.20
N ALA A 302 11.29 34.97 -5.90
CA ALA A 302 11.57 36.04 -4.93
C ALA A 302 12.97 36.67 -5.15
N VAL A 303 14.00 35.85 -5.34
CA VAL A 303 15.36 36.30 -5.66
C VAL A 303 15.39 37.02 -7.01
N PHE A 304 14.67 36.51 -8.02
CA PHE A 304 14.52 37.18 -9.31
C PHE A 304 13.85 38.55 -9.15
N ARG A 305 12.77 38.66 -8.37
CA ARG A 305 12.10 39.96 -8.09
C ARG A 305 13.03 40.97 -7.42
N VAL A 306 13.89 40.53 -6.50
CA VAL A 306 14.83 41.40 -5.77
C VAL A 306 16.02 41.84 -6.63
N LEU A 307 16.46 40.99 -7.57
CA LEU A 307 17.66 41.23 -8.39
C LEU A 307 17.37 41.78 -9.79
N LYS A 308 16.12 41.73 -10.26
CA LYS A 308 15.69 42.14 -11.61
C LYS A 308 16.10 43.58 -11.97
N ASP A 309 16.11 44.48 -10.98
CA ASP A 309 16.38 45.91 -11.22
C ASP A 309 17.85 46.30 -11.01
N LYS A 310 18.71 45.36 -10.56
CA LYS A 310 20.12 45.65 -10.18
C LYS A 310 21.16 45.05 -11.12
N ILE A 311 20.78 44.17 -12.06
CA ILE A 311 21.75 43.40 -12.88
C ILE A 311 21.21 43.24 -14.31
N ASN A 312 22.10 43.30 -15.30
CA ASN A 312 21.78 42.97 -16.69
C ASN A 312 21.21 41.53 -16.77
N THR A 313 19.91 41.42 -17.04
CA THR A 313 19.07 40.22 -16.89
C THR A 313 19.61 38.99 -17.66
N LYS A 314 20.32 39.19 -18.77
CA LYS A 314 20.94 38.09 -19.52
C LYS A 314 22.09 37.42 -18.76
N LYS A 315 22.91 38.18 -18.03
CA LYS A 315 24.06 37.64 -17.28
C LYS A 315 23.64 36.89 -16.02
N LEU A 316 22.60 37.39 -15.35
CA LEU A 316 22.00 36.70 -14.20
C LEU A 316 21.36 35.37 -14.61
N LEU A 317 20.62 35.35 -15.73
CA LEU A 317 19.99 34.14 -16.26
C LEU A 317 21.04 33.07 -16.63
N ILE A 318 22.14 33.47 -17.28
CA ILE A 318 23.25 32.55 -17.60
C ILE A 318 23.91 32.01 -16.32
N SER A 319 24.13 32.86 -15.32
CA SER A 319 24.68 32.43 -14.02
C SER A 319 23.77 31.43 -13.32
N LEU A 320 22.47 31.67 -13.36
CA LEU A 320 21.45 30.83 -12.75
C LEU A 320 21.35 29.46 -13.46
N ILE A 321 21.32 29.46 -14.80
CA ILE A 321 21.30 28.23 -15.61
C ILE A 321 22.58 27.42 -15.38
N ALA A 322 23.74 28.07 -15.36
CA ALA A 322 25.01 27.40 -15.07
C ALA A 322 25.02 26.77 -13.67
N SER A 323 24.49 27.47 -12.66
CA SER A 323 24.35 26.95 -11.30
C SER A 323 23.41 25.74 -11.25
N LEU A 324 22.25 25.82 -11.90
CA LEU A 324 21.27 24.73 -11.96
C LEU A 324 21.84 23.50 -12.69
N PHE A 325 22.60 23.71 -13.77
CA PHE A 325 23.26 22.64 -14.51
C PHE A 325 24.32 21.91 -13.66
N VAL A 326 25.12 22.66 -12.89
CA VAL A 326 26.12 22.06 -12.00
C VAL A 326 25.45 21.28 -10.87
N SER A 327 24.39 21.83 -10.26
CA SER A 327 23.61 21.09 -9.26
C SER A 327 23.00 19.81 -9.83
N ALA A 328 22.46 19.86 -11.06
CA ALA A 328 21.93 18.69 -11.74
C ALA A 328 23.02 17.64 -12.04
N LEU A 329 24.24 18.07 -12.42
CA LEU A 329 25.37 17.17 -12.68
C LEU A 329 25.83 16.45 -11.40
N ILE A 330 25.85 17.15 -10.25
CA ILE A 330 26.17 16.55 -8.95
C ILE A 330 25.12 15.49 -8.58
N ILE A 331 23.83 15.82 -8.72
CA ILE A 331 22.73 14.88 -8.46
C ILE A 331 22.82 13.67 -9.39
N PHE A 332 23.04 13.90 -10.69
CA PHE A 332 23.17 12.84 -11.68
C PHE A 332 24.37 11.92 -11.40
N THR A 333 25.50 12.50 -11.01
CA THR A 333 26.69 11.74 -10.58
C THR A 333 26.36 10.90 -9.35
N ALA A 334 25.72 11.48 -8.34
CA ALA A 334 25.29 10.74 -7.15
C ALA A 334 24.37 9.55 -7.53
N VAL A 335 23.38 9.77 -8.40
CA VAL A 335 22.46 8.72 -8.87
C VAL A 335 23.19 7.59 -9.63
N ILE A 336 24.15 7.91 -10.50
CA ILE A 336 24.98 6.90 -11.19
C ILE A 336 25.81 6.08 -10.19
N PHE A 337 26.34 6.71 -9.15
CA PHE A 337 27.08 6.00 -8.11
C PHE A 337 26.16 5.14 -7.23
N PHE A 338 24.90 5.55 -7.04
CA PHE A 338 23.90 4.71 -6.37
C PHE A 338 23.58 3.43 -7.12
N THR A 339 23.60 3.43 -8.46
CA THR A 339 23.21 2.25 -9.25
C THR A 339 24.33 1.25 -9.46
N ASN A 340 25.58 1.52 -9.04
CA ASN A 340 26.72 0.64 -9.31
C ASN A 340 27.27 -0.04 -8.04
N GLU A 341 26.86 -1.28 -7.80
CA GLU A 341 27.21 -2.11 -6.64
C GLU A 341 28.71 -2.43 -6.51
N THR A 342 29.44 -2.57 -7.64
CA THR A 342 30.81 -3.11 -7.67
C THR A 342 31.88 -2.21 -7.03
N PHE A 343 31.62 -0.91 -6.91
CA PHE A 343 32.57 0.02 -6.27
C PHE A 343 32.36 0.15 -4.76
N ARG A 344 31.22 -0.28 -4.20
CA ARG A 344 30.84 -0.08 -2.78
C ARG A 344 31.80 -0.75 -1.79
N THR A 345 32.45 -1.84 -2.20
CA THR A 345 33.31 -2.70 -1.35
C THR A 345 34.76 -2.24 -1.22
N ILE A 346 35.29 -1.39 -2.10
CA ILE A 346 36.75 -1.11 -2.14
C ILE A 346 37.18 0.08 -1.25
N ALA A 347 36.32 1.06 -1.01
CA ALA A 347 36.65 2.32 -0.33
C ALA A 347 35.80 2.66 0.92
N GLY A 348 35.13 1.67 1.54
CA GLY A 348 34.49 1.84 2.84
C GLY A 348 33.22 2.72 2.83
N GLY A 349 32.08 2.14 2.46
CA GLY A 349 30.74 2.71 2.71
C GLY A 349 30.29 3.87 1.81
N TYR A 350 28.99 4.01 1.61
CA TYR A 350 28.35 4.98 0.69
C TYR A 350 28.78 6.44 0.84
N TRP A 351 29.00 6.88 2.08
CA TRP A 351 29.25 8.28 2.42
C TRP A 351 30.60 8.78 1.90
N SER A 352 31.65 7.99 2.05
CA SER A 352 33.00 8.33 1.59
C SER A 352 33.08 8.51 0.07
N TYR A 353 32.24 7.82 -0.71
CA TYR A 353 32.20 7.98 -2.18
C TYR A 353 31.47 9.26 -2.62
N LEU A 354 30.45 9.71 -1.91
CA LEU A 354 29.75 10.95 -2.23
C LEU A 354 30.62 12.17 -1.87
N GLU A 355 31.36 12.09 -0.77
CA GLU A 355 32.23 13.16 -0.27
C GLU A 355 33.37 13.51 -1.23
N ILE A 356 34.02 12.51 -1.86
CA ILE A 356 35.21 12.73 -2.70
C ILE A 356 34.88 13.56 -3.97
N PRO A 357 33.92 13.20 -4.84
CA PRO A 357 33.56 13.99 -6.02
C PRO A 357 33.02 15.39 -5.65
N VAL A 358 32.26 15.49 -4.57
CA VAL A 358 31.71 16.75 -4.05
C VAL A 358 32.82 17.71 -3.61
N MET A 359 33.81 17.19 -2.86
CA MET A 359 34.96 17.96 -2.36
C MET A 359 35.72 18.64 -3.50
N PHE A 360 35.80 18.02 -4.68
CA PHE A 360 36.51 18.58 -5.83
C PHE A 360 35.65 19.48 -6.73
N MET A 361 34.37 19.14 -6.96
CA MET A 361 33.54 19.85 -7.93
C MET A 361 33.05 21.22 -7.43
N ILE A 362 32.68 21.32 -6.15
CA ILE A 362 32.01 22.53 -5.66
C ILE A 362 32.93 23.77 -5.56
N PRO A 363 34.17 23.71 -5.05
CA PRO A 363 35.04 24.89 -5.00
C PRO A 363 35.61 25.28 -6.38
N ALA A 364 35.73 24.33 -7.32
CA ALA A 364 36.22 24.60 -8.67
C ALA A 364 35.19 25.38 -9.52
N THR A 365 33.90 25.16 -9.28
CA THR A 365 32.81 25.76 -10.06
C THR A 365 32.79 27.29 -10.02
N PRO A 366 32.74 27.98 -8.85
CA PRO A 366 32.75 29.44 -8.80
C PRO A 366 34.05 30.03 -9.34
N LEU A 367 35.18 29.34 -9.17
CA LEU A 367 36.49 29.76 -9.68
C LEU A 367 36.54 29.74 -11.21
N ILE A 368 36.11 28.63 -11.82
CA ILE A 368 36.03 28.46 -13.28
C ILE A 368 35.01 29.44 -13.86
N TYR A 369 33.82 29.52 -13.26
CA TYR A 369 32.75 30.41 -13.70
C TYR A 369 33.20 31.87 -13.67
N GLY A 370 33.81 32.32 -12.57
CA GLY A 370 34.31 33.68 -12.45
C GLY A 370 35.41 33.99 -13.43
N TRP A 371 36.40 33.11 -13.56
CA TRP A 371 37.49 33.29 -14.50
C TRP A 371 37.00 33.42 -15.96
N ILE A 372 36.03 32.60 -16.36
CA ILE A 372 35.51 32.59 -17.73
C ILE A 372 34.61 33.81 -17.99
N THR A 373 33.63 34.06 -17.13
CA THR A 373 32.54 35.00 -17.40
C THR A 373 32.83 36.44 -17.01
N ARG A 374 33.80 36.66 -16.10
CA ARG A 374 34.09 37.95 -15.45
C ARG A 374 32.90 38.52 -14.67
N ASP A 375 31.89 37.69 -14.38
CA ASP A 375 30.71 38.11 -13.62
C ASP A 375 30.96 37.93 -12.13
N LYS A 376 31.29 39.04 -11.47
CA LYS A 376 31.54 39.09 -10.02
C LYS A 376 30.37 38.56 -9.21
N ILE A 377 29.15 38.96 -9.56
CA ILE A 377 27.96 38.64 -8.77
C ILE A 377 27.52 37.21 -9.09
N GLY A 378 27.51 36.83 -10.38
CA GLY A 378 27.22 35.47 -10.80
C GLY A 378 28.15 34.43 -10.16
N SER A 379 29.44 34.75 -10.02
CA SER A 379 30.43 33.84 -9.40
C SER A 379 30.22 33.66 -7.91
N ILE A 380 29.81 34.72 -7.20
CA ILE A 380 29.44 34.63 -5.78
C ILE A 380 28.22 33.73 -5.63
N VAL A 381 27.21 33.93 -6.47
CA VAL A 381 25.96 33.15 -6.45
C VAL A 381 26.22 31.67 -6.76
N VAL A 382 27.06 31.37 -7.77
CA VAL A 382 27.47 30.01 -8.13
C VAL A 382 28.31 29.33 -7.03
N GLY A 383 28.98 30.10 -6.17
CA GLY A 383 29.69 29.55 -5.01
C GLY A 383 28.78 29.22 -3.82
N ILE A 384 27.65 29.91 -3.68
CA ILE A 384 26.74 29.78 -2.53
C ILE A 384 25.59 28.78 -2.81
N ILE A 385 24.98 28.83 -4.00
CA ILE A 385 23.73 28.09 -4.30
C ILE A 385 23.89 26.56 -4.30
N PRO A 386 24.93 25.96 -4.92
CA PRO A 386 25.08 24.50 -4.96
C PRO A 386 25.20 23.87 -3.57
N TRP A 387 25.75 24.61 -2.59
CA TRP A 387 25.88 24.15 -1.20
C TRP A 387 24.54 23.96 -0.49
N PHE A 388 23.62 24.92 -0.63
CA PHE A 388 22.27 24.78 -0.08
C PHE A 388 21.54 23.56 -0.65
N GLY A 389 21.73 23.28 -1.95
CA GLY A 389 21.18 22.09 -2.59
C GLY A 389 21.79 20.78 -2.06
N PHE A 390 23.12 20.75 -1.92
CA PHE A 390 23.86 19.59 -1.40
C PHE A 390 23.49 19.26 0.06
N MET A 391 23.36 20.27 0.92
CA MET A 391 22.94 20.09 2.31
C MET A 391 21.53 19.50 2.42
N MET A 392 20.61 19.96 1.58
CA MET A 392 19.25 19.44 1.54
C MET A 392 19.23 17.98 1.08
N SER A 393 20.09 17.60 0.11
CA SER A 393 20.20 16.19 -0.31
C SER A 393 20.72 15.28 0.80
N ILE A 394 21.75 15.69 1.55
CA ILE A 394 22.26 14.88 2.67
C ILE A 394 21.18 14.68 3.75
N ALA A 395 20.44 15.74 4.09
CA ALA A 395 19.37 15.69 5.10
C ALA A 395 18.19 14.80 4.67
N ILE A 396 17.92 14.67 3.36
CA ILE A 396 16.91 13.77 2.81
C ILE A 396 17.40 12.31 2.83
N MET A 397 18.70 12.10 2.58
CA MET A 397 19.30 10.76 2.46
C MET A 397 19.57 10.07 3.80
N SER A 398 19.72 10.81 4.90
CA SER A 398 19.99 10.24 6.23
C SER A 398 18.74 9.70 6.95
N GLY A 399 17.55 9.79 6.36
CA GLY A 399 16.33 9.10 6.82
C GLY A 399 15.69 9.63 8.12
N SER A 400 16.32 10.56 8.83
CA SER A 400 15.79 11.18 10.05
C SER A 400 16.16 12.67 10.08
N ILE A 401 15.17 13.53 9.82
CA ILE A 401 15.29 14.99 10.05
C ILE A 401 15.54 15.30 11.53
N TYR A 402 15.10 14.43 12.45
CA TYR A 402 15.12 14.72 13.89
C TYR A 402 16.51 14.66 14.52
N ASP A 403 17.42 13.82 14.01
CA ASP A 403 18.80 13.74 14.52
C ASP A 403 19.71 14.87 14.03
N PHE A 404 19.35 15.50 12.89
CA PHE A 404 20.04 16.64 12.31
C PHE A 404 19.60 17.99 12.91
N PHE A 405 18.37 18.08 13.40
CA PHE A 405 17.76 19.33 13.89
C PHE A 405 17.68 19.41 15.42
N SER A 406 18.73 18.99 16.15
CA SER A 406 18.98 19.62 17.44
C SER A 406 19.21 21.11 17.18
N PRO A 407 18.50 22.04 17.85
CA PRO A 407 18.66 23.47 17.61
C PRO A 407 20.13 23.92 17.71
N ILE A 408 20.91 23.27 18.57
CA ILE A 408 22.33 23.54 18.77
C ILE A 408 23.16 23.04 17.58
N LYS A 409 22.99 21.78 17.17
CA LYS A 409 23.70 21.23 16.00
C LYS A 409 23.34 21.98 14.72
N PHE A 410 22.08 22.39 14.59
CA PHE A 410 21.62 23.19 13.46
C PHE A 410 22.27 24.58 13.40
N ILE A 411 22.46 25.24 14.55
CA ILE A 411 23.19 26.50 14.63
C ILE A 411 24.67 26.32 14.29
N GLU A 412 25.33 25.29 14.83
CA GLU A 412 26.72 24.94 14.50
C GLU A 412 26.90 24.67 13.00
N LEU A 413 25.95 23.95 12.40
CA LEU A 413 25.88 23.68 10.96
C LEU A 413 25.78 24.99 10.16
N ILE A 414 24.88 25.89 10.54
CA ILE A 414 24.72 27.19 9.86
C ILE A 414 26.02 28.00 9.91
N PHE A 415 26.70 28.04 11.06
CA PHE A 415 27.94 28.78 11.19
C PHE A 415 29.07 28.15 10.39
N TYR A 416 29.25 26.85 10.53
CA TYR A 416 30.27 26.10 9.81
C TYR A 416 30.08 26.26 8.30
N TYR A 417 28.94 25.82 7.75
CA TYR A 417 28.63 25.86 6.31
C TYR A 417 28.40 27.27 5.75
N GLY A 418 28.01 28.23 6.59
CA GLY A 418 27.99 29.65 6.24
C GLY A 418 29.38 30.20 5.93
N ILE A 419 30.39 29.83 6.73
CA ILE A 419 31.79 30.20 6.48
C ILE A 419 32.28 29.60 5.16
N TYR A 420 31.96 28.34 4.85
CA TYR A 420 32.32 27.73 3.56
C TYR A 420 31.75 28.42 2.35
N SER A 421 30.46 28.74 2.41
CA SER A 421 29.74 29.35 1.30
C SER A 421 30.32 30.72 0.99
N ILE A 422 30.74 31.46 2.03
CA ILE A 422 31.44 32.74 1.89
C ILE A 422 32.82 32.55 1.26
N VAL A 423 33.62 31.58 1.72
CA VAL A 423 34.96 31.32 1.17
C VAL A 423 34.88 30.90 -0.31
N GLY A 424 33.94 30.03 -0.67
CA GLY A 424 33.71 29.60 -2.06
C GLY A 424 33.22 30.75 -2.97
N GLY A 425 32.29 31.57 -2.49
CA GLY A 425 31.82 32.76 -3.21
C GLY A 425 32.91 33.81 -3.42
N LEU A 426 33.78 34.02 -2.43
CA LEU A 426 34.93 34.93 -2.52
C LEU A 426 35.99 34.41 -3.51
N ALA A 427 36.26 33.11 -3.53
CA ALA A 427 37.16 32.51 -4.52
C ALA A 427 36.69 32.80 -5.95
N GLY A 428 35.39 32.62 -6.24
CA GLY A 428 34.80 32.97 -7.53
C GLY A 428 34.86 34.47 -7.85
N TYR A 429 34.60 35.33 -6.86
CA TYR A 429 34.72 36.78 -7.02
C TYR A 429 36.13 37.21 -7.43
N PHE A 430 37.17 36.71 -6.75
CA PHE A 430 38.55 37.08 -7.07
C PHE A 430 39.02 36.48 -8.40
N ALA A 431 38.59 35.27 -8.73
CA ALA A 431 38.84 34.67 -10.04
C ALA A 431 38.27 35.53 -11.18
N SER A 432 37.13 36.19 -10.97
CA SER A 432 36.51 37.06 -11.99
C SER A 432 37.32 38.31 -12.37
N LYS A 433 38.38 38.64 -11.62
CA LYS A 433 39.21 39.84 -11.85
C LYS A 433 40.29 39.67 -12.92
N ARG A 434 40.63 38.43 -13.30
CA ARG A 434 41.63 38.09 -14.37
C ARG A 434 42.99 38.79 -14.28
N LYS A 435 43.47 39.07 -13.07
CA LYS A 435 44.87 39.41 -12.86
C LYS A 435 45.52 38.31 -12.05
N ILE A 436 46.78 37.99 -12.36
CA ILE A 436 47.52 36.91 -11.73
C ILE A 436 47.53 37.07 -10.20
N GLU A 437 47.66 38.31 -9.70
CA GLU A 437 47.58 38.65 -8.27
C GLU A 437 46.26 38.20 -7.60
N TYR A 438 45.10 38.37 -8.26
CA TYR A 438 43.80 37.94 -7.73
C TYR A 438 43.50 36.46 -7.98
N LEU A 439 44.10 35.86 -9.01
CA LEU A 439 44.00 34.42 -9.24
C LEU A 439 44.70 33.63 -8.12
N LEU A 440 45.88 34.10 -7.69
CA LEU A 440 46.59 33.51 -6.56
C LEU A 440 45.74 33.56 -5.28
N ILE A 441 45.07 34.70 -5.02
CA ILE A 441 44.13 34.84 -3.90
C ILE A 441 42.95 33.85 -4.03
N ALA A 442 42.38 33.71 -5.23
CA ALA A 442 41.27 32.78 -5.47
C ALA A 442 41.67 31.32 -5.25
N ILE A 443 42.87 30.92 -5.68
CA ILE A 443 43.39 29.56 -5.48
C ILE A 443 43.64 29.29 -3.98
N VAL A 444 44.24 30.25 -3.26
CA VAL A 444 44.46 30.13 -1.82
C VAL A 444 43.13 29.99 -1.06
N LEU A 445 42.10 30.75 -1.44
CA LEU A 445 40.76 30.61 -0.86
C LEU A 445 40.13 29.25 -1.18
N ALA A 446 40.31 28.73 -2.40
CA ALA A 446 39.84 27.39 -2.77
C ALA A 446 40.59 26.26 -2.01
N MET A 447 41.88 26.44 -1.72
CA MET A 447 42.64 25.51 -0.88
C MET A 447 42.20 25.59 0.58
N GLY A 448 42.02 26.80 1.12
CA GLY A 448 41.49 27.02 2.47
C GLY A 448 40.11 26.40 2.65
N TRP A 449 39.27 26.44 1.62
CA TRP A 449 37.98 25.77 1.58
C TRP A 449 38.11 24.26 1.81
N ILE A 450 39.04 23.58 1.11
CA ILE A 450 39.29 22.14 1.26
C ILE A 450 39.76 21.83 2.69
N THR A 451 40.65 22.64 3.25
CA THR A 451 41.17 22.44 4.60
C THR A 451 40.09 22.55 5.67
N ILE A 452 39.19 23.54 5.55
CA ILE A 452 38.05 23.64 6.47
C ILE A 452 37.21 22.35 6.29
N PHE A 453 36.97 21.89 5.04
CA PHE A 453 36.10 20.72 4.73
C PHE A 453 36.57 19.49 5.46
N LEU A 454 37.86 19.22 5.37
CA LEU A 454 38.51 18.14 6.07
C LEU A 454 38.51 18.29 7.59
N SER A 455 38.35 19.51 8.12
CA SER A 455 38.37 19.77 9.57
C SER A 455 37.04 19.55 10.29
N GLY A 456 35.98 19.15 9.59
CA GLY A 456 34.71 18.75 10.20
C GLY A 456 34.18 17.42 9.69
N ILE A 457 35.06 16.64 9.04
CA ILE A 457 34.92 15.20 8.92
C ILE A 457 35.62 14.60 10.14
N ASP A 458 34.91 14.57 11.27
CA ASP A 458 35.25 13.78 12.47
C ASP A 458 34.15 12.72 12.69
#